data_AF-A0A818TNN4-F1
#
_entry.id   AF-A0A818TNN4-F1
#
_cell.length_a   1.000
_cell.length_b   1.000
_cell.length_c   1.000
_cell.angle_alpha   90.00
_cell.angle_beta   90.00
_cell.angle_gamma   90.00
#
_symmetry.space_group_name_H-M   'P 1'
#
loop_
_entity.id
_entity.type
_entity.pdbx_description
1 polymer ?
#
loop_
_entity_poly.entity_id
_entity_poly.type
_entity_poly.pdbx_seq_one_letter_code
_entity_poly.pdbx_strand_id
1 'polypeptide(L)'
;MVRKKSVAAKVKTQKKAYQRRIAQLNKSCSWRVLVVVIQAAKKFLRLRKCKSCFKNSDCHCTISKEFLININYKSLSNKTNDNISFDIIQNKQEFDDVKNILRTVVSKVCRLDYQRKRQSEIRKRKRSVDDCSPNESVLRKRLKQNNWFNKKYNEDLSFRQIRMQQKAYKFRDKYKDNNVFRQKQKTRLKKLAIEKYTNNDTFREHEKTRNRKSAIAKYNNNEEFREKQKTRIRKSTIDKYNNNKEFREKEKTRITKSTIERYSNNENFREKEKIRMKRQMFNRYHMNMNFRQQQKLRSNENVLFKYRNDVAYQKNIKEYARKQGFTKYVSDNSKRLKKIQYAINFYRNNYTPNIQKQRQLYNQRRRIIKKYNIVQSYSCVLKHQNLYIKNLKIFRDVIQEGPDYTCRVCGLALFRNQVIPYIEEKYITKNMSFEMKERIQCYLNNSSSIEETWICRSCSDKIKKKEMPSRAIVNKLEVSDVPSELKKLNDLEKHLIALRLPFMKIVNL
;
A
#
# COMPACT_ATOMS: atom_id res chain seq x y z
N MET A 1 52.31 -2.30 -61.16
CA MET A 1 52.45 -2.44 -59.67
C MET A 1 51.42 -3.43 -59.12
N VAL A 2 51.79 -4.68 -58.85
CA VAL A 2 50.88 -5.69 -58.26
C VAL A 2 50.85 -5.53 -56.74
N ARG A 3 49.76 -4.99 -56.19
CA ARG A 3 49.59 -4.81 -54.73
C ARG A 3 49.56 -6.16 -54.01
N LYS A 4 50.57 -6.44 -53.19
CA LYS A 4 50.63 -7.63 -52.32
C LYS A 4 49.43 -7.61 -51.35
N LYS A 5 48.53 -8.59 -51.46
CA LYS A 5 47.40 -8.78 -50.53
C LYS A 5 47.93 -8.96 -49.10
N SER A 6 47.33 -8.26 -48.14
CA SER A 6 47.71 -8.35 -46.72
C SER A 6 47.57 -9.77 -46.18
N VAL A 7 48.37 -10.11 -45.17
CA VAL A 7 48.33 -11.44 -44.51
C VAL A 7 46.91 -11.78 -44.03
N ALA A 8 46.18 -10.78 -43.52
CA ALA A 8 44.78 -10.93 -43.12
C ALA A 8 43.86 -11.31 -44.29
N ALA A 9 44.06 -10.72 -45.47
CA ALA A 9 43.31 -11.06 -46.67
C ALA A 9 43.60 -12.51 -47.10
N LYS A 10 44.87 -12.94 -47.08
CA LYS A 10 45.28 -14.33 -47.40
C LYS A 10 44.64 -15.35 -46.46
N VAL A 11 44.65 -15.08 -45.15
CA VAL A 11 44.03 -15.95 -44.13
C VAL A 11 42.51 -16.01 -44.32
N LYS A 12 41.86 -14.87 -44.63
CA LYS A 12 40.40 -14.83 -44.86
C LYS A 12 40.01 -15.62 -46.12
N THR A 13 40.80 -15.54 -47.19
CA THR A 13 40.60 -16.38 -48.38
C THR A 13 40.83 -17.87 -48.10
N GLN A 14 41.87 -18.25 -47.35
CA GLN A 14 42.11 -19.64 -46.98
C GLN A 14 40.99 -20.21 -46.08
N LYS A 15 40.49 -19.41 -45.12
CA LYS A 15 39.38 -19.82 -44.26
C LYS A 15 38.09 -20.03 -45.06
N LYS A 16 37.78 -19.14 -46.00
CA LYS A 16 36.61 -19.31 -46.90
C LYS A 16 36.77 -20.53 -47.81
N ALA A 17 37.97 -20.77 -48.36
CA ALA A 17 38.24 -21.95 -49.18
C ALA A 17 38.10 -23.26 -48.37
N TYR A 18 38.59 -23.28 -47.13
CA TYR A 18 38.43 -24.41 -46.22
C TYR A 18 36.96 -24.67 -45.85
N GLN A 19 36.20 -23.61 -45.54
CA GLN A 19 34.76 -23.73 -45.25
C GLN A 19 33.97 -24.24 -46.45
N ARG A 20 34.30 -23.82 -47.67
CA ARG A 20 33.70 -24.35 -48.90
C ARG A 20 34.03 -25.84 -49.10
N ARG A 21 35.27 -26.25 -48.84
CA ARG A 21 35.66 -27.66 -48.90
C ARG A 21 34.94 -28.50 -47.85
N ILE A 22 34.78 -28.01 -46.62
CA ILE A 22 33.97 -28.69 -45.59
C ILE A 22 32.50 -28.76 -46.00
N ALA A 23 31.93 -27.68 -46.56
CA ALA A 23 30.54 -27.70 -47.02
C ALA A 23 30.33 -28.65 -48.20
N GLN A 24 31.29 -28.76 -49.11
CA GLN A 24 31.29 -29.79 -50.16
C GLN A 24 31.42 -31.20 -49.59
N LEU A 25 32.37 -31.43 -48.67
CA LEU A 25 32.51 -32.71 -47.98
C LEU A 25 31.25 -33.09 -47.20
N ASN A 26 30.59 -32.16 -46.53
CA ASN A 26 29.34 -32.42 -45.83
C ASN A 26 28.16 -32.68 -46.80
N LYS A 27 28.24 -32.21 -48.05
CA LYS A 27 27.27 -32.54 -49.11
C LYS A 27 27.53 -33.89 -49.78
N SER A 28 28.80 -34.32 -49.87
CA SER A 28 29.19 -35.60 -50.50
C SER A 28 29.41 -36.75 -49.51
N CYS A 29 29.39 -36.49 -48.19
CA CYS A 29 29.51 -37.54 -47.17
C CYS A 29 28.21 -38.32 -47.01
N SER A 30 27.93 -39.21 -47.96
CA SER A 30 27.24 -40.46 -47.62
C SER A 30 28.06 -41.15 -46.53
N TRP A 31 27.45 -41.50 -45.39
CA TRP A 31 28.09 -42.23 -44.29
C TRP A 31 28.89 -43.47 -44.79
N ARG A 32 28.50 -44.02 -45.95
CA ARG A 32 29.19 -45.09 -46.69
C ARG A 32 30.66 -44.77 -46.98
N VAL A 33 30.97 -43.55 -47.43
CA VAL A 33 32.34 -43.11 -47.73
C VAL A 33 33.21 -43.09 -46.47
N LEU A 34 32.63 -42.63 -45.37
CA LEU A 34 33.31 -42.53 -44.07
C LEU A 34 33.61 -43.94 -43.50
N VAL A 35 32.69 -44.89 -43.69
CA VAL A 35 32.89 -46.30 -43.32
C VAL A 35 34.02 -46.94 -44.13
N VAL A 36 34.09 -46.72 -45.45
CA VAL A 36 35.17 -47.24 -46.31
C VAL A 36 36.53 -46.67 -45.89
N VAL A 37 36.61 -45.36 -45.62
CA VAL A 37 37.85 -44.71 -45.14
C VAL A 37 38.29 -45.28 -43.80
N ILE A 38 37.35 -45.50 -42.86
CA ILE A 38 37.65 -46.10 -41.55
C ILE A 38 38.12 -47.54 -41.69
N GLN A 39 37.50 -48.35 -42.55
CA GLN A 39 37.89 -49.73 -42.79
C GLN A 39 39.27 -49.83 -43.45
N ALA A 40 39.55 -48.99 -44.46
CA ALA A 40 40.87 -48.90 -45.09
C ALA A 40 41.95 -48.47 -44.09
N ALA A 41 41.67 -47.47 -43.25
CA ALA A 41 42.58 -47.02 -42.20
C ALA A 41 42.82 -48.12 -41.14
N LYS A 42 41.77 -48.85 -40.72
CA LYS A 42 41.91 -50.00 -39.81
C LYS A 42 42.75 -51.12 -40.41
N LYS A 43 42.56 -51.46 -41.68
CA LYS A 43 43.35 -52.48 -42.40
C LYS A 43 44.82 -52.07 -42.52
N PHE A 44 45.09 -50.81 -42.87
CA PHE A 44 46.45 -50.24 -42.89
C PHE A 44 47.13 -50.32 -41.51
N LEU A 45 46.42 -49.95 -40.44
CA LEU A 45 46.94 -50.02 -39.07
C LEU A 45 47.17 -51.46 -38.59
N ARG A 46 46.35 -52.43 -39.02
CA ARG A 46 46.53 -53.86 -38.71
C ARG A 46 47.76 -54.44 -39.41
N LEU A 47 47.92 -54.18 -40.71
CA LEU A 47 49.10 -54.64 -41.47
C LEU A 47 50.41 -54.06 -40.92
N ARG A 48 50.38 -52.80 -40.44
CA ARG A 48 51.54 -52.17 -39.78
C ARG A 48 51.94 -52.81 -38.44
N LYS A 49 51.03 -53.53 -37.76
CA LYS A 49 51.37 -54.29 -36.54
C LYS A 49 52.05 -55.62 -36.84
N CYS A 50 52.02 -56.11 -38.09
CA CYS A 50 52.71 -57.33 -38.49
C CYS A 50 54.20 -57.01 -38.73
N LYS A 51 55.06 -57.46 -37.81
CA LYS A 51 56.51 -57.14 -37.81
C LYS A 51 57.30 -57.73 -39.00
N SER A 52 56.73 -58.66 -39.77
CA SER A 52 57.44 -59.42 -40.82
C SER A 52 57.55 -58.71 -42.17
N CYS A 53 56.72 -57.71 -42.49
CA CYS A 53 56.65 -57.14 -43.84
C CYS A 53 57.63 -55.99 -44.15
N PHE A 54 58.57 -55.65 -43.25
CA PHE A 54 59.31 -54.38 -43.31
C PHE A 54 60.83 -54.52 -43.42
N LYS A 55 61.34 -55.60 -44.05
CA LYS A 55 62.78 -55.80 -44.19
C LYS A 55 63.46 -55.14 -45.40
N ASN A 56 62.73 -54.53 -46.35
CA ASN A 56 63.35 -53.81 -47.47
C ASN A 56 63.08 -52.30 -47.38
N SER A 57 64.15 -51.55 -47.11
CA SER A 57 64.17 -50.09 -47.05
C SER A 57 64.31 -49.52 -48.46
N ASP A 58 63.17 -49.39 -49.16
CA ASP A 58 62.90 -48.37 -50.19
C ASP A 58 61.42 -48.47 -50.59
N CYS A 59 60.52 -47.90 -49.78
CA CYS A 59 59.07 -47.82 -50.10
C CYS A 59 58.70 -46.40 -50.52
N HIS A 60 58.75 -46.13 -51.83
CA HIS A 60 57.79 -45.21 -52.43
C HIS A 60 56.40 -45.85 -52.31
N CYS A 61 55.72 -45.61 -51.20
CA CYS A 61 54.42 -46.21 -50.95
C CYS A 61 53.35 -45.58 -51.85
N THR A 62 53.29 -46.05 -53.10
CA THR A 62 52.18 -45.87 -54.02
C THR A 62 51.11 -46.88 -53.62
N ILE A 63 49.91 -46.38 -53.29
CA ILE A 63 48.74 -47.25 -53.13
C ILE A 63 48.42 -47.78 -54.54
N SER A 64 48.85 -49.01 -54.87
CA SER A 64 48.49 -49.70 -56.13
C SER A 64 46.97 -49.72 -56.30
N LYS A 65 46.48 -49.61 -57.55
CA LYS A 65 45.05 -49.72 -57.91
C LYS A 65 44.42 -51.01 -57.37
N GLU A 66 45.21 -52.06 -57.19
CA GLU A 66 44.77 -53.37 -56.68
C GLU A 66 44.24 -53.31 -55.24
N PHE A 67 44.70 -52.37 -54.41
CA PHE A 67 44.23 -52.22 -53.02
C PHE A 67 42.82 -51.66 -52.89
N LEU A 68 42.27 -51.09 -53.96
CA LEU A 68 40.91 -50.52 -53.98
C LEU A 68 39.94 -51.35 -54.81
N ILE A 69 40.41 -52.26 -55.67
CA ILE A 69 39.55 -53.07 -56.55
C ILE A 69 39.19 -54.43 -55.93
N ASN A 70 39.97 -54.94 -54.96
CA ASN A 70 39.74 -56.30 -54.44
C ASN A 70 38.86 -56.33 -53.15
N ILE A 71 37.64 -55.80 -53.24
CA ILE A 71 36.53 -56.09 -52.31
C ILE A 71 35.40 -56.79 -53.09
N ASN A 72 35.75 -57.77 -53.93
CA ASN A 72 34.76 -58.68 -54.49
C ASN A 72 34.72 -59.99 -53.70
N TYR A 73 33.64 -60.11 -52.95
CA TYR A 73 32.96 -61.31 -52.47
C TYR A 73 33.42 -62.65 -53.07
N LYS A 74 34.03 -63.49 -52.23
CA LYS A 74 33.64 -64.90 -52.08
C LYS A 74 34.05 -65.39 -50.69
N SER A 75 33.16 -66.18 -50.08
CA SER A 75 33.23 -66.81 -48.75
C SER A 75 33.06 -65.93 -47.50
N LEU A 76 31.87 -65.36 -47.33
CA LEU A 76 31.22 -65.34 -46.01
C LEU A 76 29.72 -65.66 -46.22
N SER A 77 29.46 -66.92 -46.54
CA SER A 77 28.14 -67.51 -46.36
C SER A 77 27.99 -67.89 -44.89
N ASN A 78 27.14 -67.15 -44.16
CA ASN A 78 25.98 -67.71 -43.44
C ASN A 78 25.59 -66.85 -42.23
N LYS A 79 24.29 -66.51 -42.23
CA LYS A 79 23.44 -66.05 -41.10
C LYS A 79 23.74 -64.62 -40.62
N THR A 80 22.87 -63.61 -40.76
CA THR A 80 21.42 -63.53 -41.04
C THR A 80 21.07 -62.10 -41.49
N ASN A 81 20.19 -62.01 -42.49
CA ASN A 81 19.23 -60.94 -42.81
C ASN A 81 19.69 -59.48 -42.76
N ASP A 82 20.09 -58.96 -43.92
CA ASP A 82 19.85 -57.57 -44.34
C ASP A 82 19.66 -57.54 -45.87
N ASN A 83 18.44 -57.21 -46.33
CA ASN A 83 18.23 -56.79 -47.71
C ASN A 83 18.44 -55.27 -47.79
N ILE A 84 19.70 -54.86 -47.93
CA ILE A 84 20.06 -53.51 -48.39
C ILE A 84 20.97 -53.67 -49.60
N SER A 85 20.39 -53.43 -50.78
CA SER A 85 21.10 -53.29 -52.04
C SER A 85 22.19 -52.22 -51.93
N PHE A 86 23.45 -52.62 -52.18
CA PHE A 86 24.61 -51.74 -52.20
C PHE A 86 24.84 -51.24 -53.63
N ASP A 87 24.14 -50.19 -54.03
CA ASP A 87 24.46 -49.48 -55.26
C ASP A 87 25.81 -48.77 -55.16
N ILE A 88 26.59 -49.02 -56.21
CA ILE A 88 28.00 -48.71 -56.44
C ILE A 88 28.24 -47.19 -56.42
N ILE A 89 29.40 -46.77 -55.89
CA ILE A 89 29.91 -45.38 -55.99
C ILE A 89 30.16 -45.08 -57.48
N GLN A 90 29.14 -44.61 -58.20
CA GLN A 90 29.22 -44.27 -59.62
C GLN A 90 29.99 -42.95 -59.87
N ASN A 91 30.30 -42.19 -58.82
CA ASN A 91 30.91 -40.88 -58.96
C ASN A 91 32.43 -40.94 -58.79
N LYS A 92 33.16 -40.94 -59.92
CA LYS A 92 34.63 -40.92 -59.99
C LYS A 92 35.27 -39.83 -59.09
N GLN A 93 34.56 -38.71 -58.94
CA GLN A 93 34.95 -37.59 -58.09
C GLN A 93 35.05 -37.98 -56.60
N GLU A 94 34.08 -38.74 -56.08
CA GLU A 94 34.04 -39.13 -54.66
C GLU A 94 35.15 -40.13 -54.34
N PHE A 95 35.49 -41.01 -55.28
CA PHE A 95 36.59 -41.96 -55.13
C PHE A 95 37.95 -41.26 -55.07
N ASP A 96 38.17 -40.25 -55.91
CA ASP A 96 39.40 -39.45 -55.88
C ASP A 96 39.51 -38.61 -54.60
N ASP A 97 38.39 -38.09 -54.09
CA ASP A 97 38.36 -37.39 -52.80
C ASP A 97 38.74 -38.31 -51.64
N VAL A 98 38.21 -39.55 -51.62
CA VAL A 98 38.57 -40.58 -50.63
C VAL A 98 40.06 -40.92 -50.70
N LYS A 99 40.59 -41.12 -51.91
CA LYS A 99 42.00 -41.43 -52.15
C LYS A 99 42.91 -40.29 -51.65
N ASN A 100 42.52 -39.04 -51.87
CA ASN A 100 43.27 -37.87 -51.40
C ASN A 100 43.21 -37.70 -49.88
N ILE A 101 42.06 -37.97 -49.26
CA ILE A 101 41.91 -37.98 -47.80
C ILE A 101 42.82 -39.05 -47.19
N LEU A 102 42.80 -40.29 -47.73
CA LEU A 102 43.64 -41.38 -47.24
C LEU A 102 45.14 -41.07 -47.38
N ARG A 103 45.59 -40.54 -48.52
CA ARG A 103 46.99 -40.09 -48.70
C ARG A 103 47.38 -39.03 -47.67
N THR A 104 46.51 -38.07 -47.41
CA THR A 104 46.77 -36.99 -46.44
C THR A 104 46.87 -37.53 -45.02
N VAL A 105 45.98 -38.44 -44.63
CA VAL A 105 45.98 -39.09 -43.31
C VAL A 105 47.24 -39.93 -43.13
N VAL A 106 47.57 -40.78 -44.11
CA VAL A 106 48.78 -41.63 -44.07
C VAL A 106 50.05 -40.78 -43.98
N SER A 107 50.18 -39.74 -44.82
CA SER A 107 51.33 -38.82 -44.78
C SER A 107 51.49 -38.13 -43.42
N LYS A 108 50.38 -37.69 -42.83
CA LYS A 108 50.39 -37.03 -41.51
C LYS A 108 50.80 -38.00 -40.40
N VAL A 109 50.31 -39.23 -40.42
CA VAL A 109 50.70 -40.28 -39.46
C VAL A 109 52.19 -40.62 -39.60
N CYS A 110 52.70 -40.77 -40.82
CA CYS A 110 54.13 -41.04 -41.06
C CYS A 110 55.02 -39.89 -40.59
N ARG A 111 54.65 -38.63 -40.85
CA ARG A 111 55.40 -37.46 -40.35
C ARG A 111 55.44 -37.39 -38.83
N LEU A 112 54.33 -37.67 -38.16
CA LEU A 112 54.26 -37.68 -36.69
C LEU A 112 55.14 -38.78 -36.09
N ASP A 113 55.19 -39.95 -36.72
CA ASP A 113 56.04 -41.05 -36.25
C ASP A 113 57.52 -40.76 -36.45
N TYR A 114 57.89 -40.18 -37.60
CA TYR A 114 59.26 -39.69 -37.84
C TYR A 114 59.68 -38.65 -36.79
N GLN A 115 58.80 -37.69 -36.48
CA GLN A 115 59.06 -36.70 -35.43
C GLN A 115 59.24 -37.34 -34.05
N ARG A 116 58.44 -38.36 -33.71
CA ARG A 116 58.59 -39.11 -32.45
C ARG A 116 59.92 -39.86 -32.38
N LYS A 117 60.33 -40.56 -33.45
CA LYS A 117 61.63 -41.25 -33.51
C LYS A 117 62.79 -40.27 -33.37
N ARG A 118 62.77 -39.17 -34.13
CA ARG A 118 63.78 -38.11 -34.04
C ARG A 118 63.86 -37.50 -32.64
N GLN A 119 62.73 -37.25 -31.98
CA GLN A 119 62.73 -36.78 -30.59
C GLN A 119 63.26 -37.82 -29.61
N SER A 120 62.99 -39.12 -29.83
CA SER A 120 63.56 -40.20 -29.03
C SER A 120 65.08 -40.26 -29.16
N GLU A 121 65.62 -40.16 -30.37
CA GLU A 121 67.07 -40.09 -30.62
C GLU A 121 67.71 -38.86 -29.98
N ILE A 122 67.08 -37.68 -30.08
CA ILE A 122 67.56 -36.47 -29.40
C ILE A 122 67.60 -36.69 -27.88
N ARG A 123 66.61 -37.37 -27.30
CA ARG A 123 66.61 -37.70 -25.85
C ARG A 123 67.69 -38.71 -25.50
N LYS A 124 67.94 -39.72 -26.33
CA LYS A 124 69.04 -40.68 -26.15
C LYS A 124 70.40 -39.99 -26.17
N ARG A 125 70.64 -39.10 -27.16
CA ARG A 125 71.86 -38.28 -27.24
C ARG A 125 72.04 -37.33 -26.07
N LYS A 126 70.95 -36.80 -25.50
CA LYS A 126 71.04 -35.96 -24.29
C LYS A 126 71.39 -36.79 -23.05
N ARG A 127 70.78 -37.97 -22.89
CA ARG A 127 71.10 -38.87 -21.77
C ARG A 127 72.54 -39.38 -21.84
N SER A 128 73.08 -39.67 -23.03
CA SER A 128 74.48 -40.09 -23.17
C SER A 128 75.50 -38.97 -22.92
N VAL A 129 75.07 -37.72 -22.74
CA VAL A 129 75.92 -36.58 -22.38
C VAL A 129 75.84 -36.28 -20.88
N ASP A 130 74.82 -36.79 -20.17
CA ASP A 130 74.62 -36.55 -18.74
C ASP A 130 75.42 -37.52 -17.83
N ASP A 131 76.11 -38.53 -18.38
CA ASP A 131 76.96 -39.47 -17.63
C ASP A 131 78.43 -39.02 -17.46
N CYS A 132 78.77 -37.79 -17.86
CA CYS A 132 80.05 -37.17 -17.48
C CYS A 132 79.81 -36.13 -16.37
N SER A 133 80.46 -36.35 -15.23
CA SER A 133 80.59 -35.48 -14.05
C SER A 133 80.32 -33.97 -14.31
N PRO A 134 79.49 -33.29 -13.49
CA PRO A 134 79.18 -31.88 -13.69
C PRO A 134 80.46 -31.04 -13.56
N ASN A 135 80.96 -30.59 -14.71
CA ASN A 135 82.17 -29.79 -14.85
C ASN A 135 82.09 -28.54 -13.94
N GLU A 136 82.75 -28.61 -12.79
CA GLU A 136 82.69 -27.63 -11.69
C GLU A 136 83.09 -26.22 -12.15
N SER A 137 83.89 -26.13 -13.22
CA SER A 137 84.26 -24.87 -13.87
C SER A 137 83.07 -24.13 -14.48
N VAL A 138 82.05 -24.84 -14.98
CA VAL A 138 80.86 -24.24 -15.62
C VAL A 138 79.91 -23.68 -14.56
N LEU A 139 79.75 -24.38 -13.44
CA LEU A 139 78.95 -23.92 -12.30
C LEU A 139 79.58 -22.69 -11.64
N ARG A 140 80.92 -22.70 -11.41
CA ARG A 140 81.65 -21.53 -10.89
C ARG A 140 81.54 -20.32 -11.84
N LYS A 141 81.64 -20.52 -13.16
CA LYS A 141 81.44 -19.44 -14.15
C LYS A 141 80.02 -18.87 -14.10
N ARG A 142 78.98 -19.70 -13.98
CA ARG A 142 77.58 -19.23 -13.85
C ARG A 142 77.35 -18.46 -12.55
N LEU A 143 77.92 -18.92 -11.43
CA LEU A 143 77.86 -18.22 -10.15
C LEU A 143 78.52 -16.84 -10.22
N LYS A 144 79.73 -16.74 -10.79
CA LYS A 144 80.41 -15.46 -11.02
C LYS A 144 79.58 -14.53 -11.92
N GLN A 145 79.00 -15.06 -12.99
CA GLN A 145 78.15 -14.29 -13.89
C GLN A 145 76.86 -13.80 -13.21
N ASN A 146 76.24 -14.63 -12.36
CA ASN A 146 75.03 -14.27 -11.62
C ASN A 146 75.32 -13.22 -10.54
N ASN A 147 76.45 -13.36 -9.83
CA ASN A 147 76.90 -12.37 -8.84
C ASN A 147 77.21 -11.02 -9.49
N TRP A 148 77.90 -11.02 -10.64
CA TRP A 148 78.09 -9.81 -11.44
C TRP A 148 76.75 -9.21 -11.88
N PHE A 149 75.80 -10.04 -12.33
CA PHE A 149 74.48 -9.60 -12.76
C PHE A 149 73.70 -8.95 -11.62
N ASN A 150 73.74 -9.54 -10.43
CA ASN A 150 73.07 -9.03 -9.23
C ASN A 150 73.71 -7.74 -8.76
N LYS A 151 75.05 -7.69 -8.70
CA LYS A 151 75.81 -6.49 -8.36
C LYS A 151 75.46 -5.34 -9.30
N LYS A 152 75.52 -5.58 -10.63
CA LYS A 152 75.16 -4.58 -11.64
C LYS A 152 73.69 -4.16 -11.58
N TYR A 153 72.76 -5.08 -11.28
CA TYR A 153 71.35 -4.73 -11.10
C TYR A 153 71.10 -3.87 -9.85
N ASN A 154 71.91 -4.05 -8.81
CA ASN A 154 71.80 -3.31 -7.55
C ASN A 154 72.45 -1.93 -7.62
N GLU A 155 73.59 -1.82 -8.30
CA GLU A 155 74.38 -0.58 -8.34
C GLU A 155 74.00 0.34 -9.50
N ASP A 156 73.60 -0.20 -10.65
CA ASP A 156 73.32 0.59 -11.87
C ASP A 156 71.81 0.75 -12.12
N LEU A 157 71.30 1.96 -11.85
CA LEU A 157 69.91 2.36 -12.08
C LEU A 157 69.48 2.22 -13.55
N SER A 158 70.36 2.58 -14.50
CA SER A 158 70.06 2.53 -15.93
C SER A 158 69.87 1.08 -16.39
N PHE A 159 70.76 0.19 -15.93
CA PHE A 159 70.71 -1.23 -16.21
C PHE A 159 69.47 -1.87 -15.61
N ARG A 160 69.09 -1.49 -14.37
CA ARG A 160 67.86 -1.92 -13.71
C ARG A 160 66.62 -1.51 -14.51
N GLN A 161 66.54 -0.25 -14.93
CA GLN A 161 65.41 0.26 -15.71
C GLN A 161 65.29 -0.46 -17.05
N ILE A 162 66.37 -0.60 -17.82
CA ILE A 162 66.38 -1.32 -19.10
C ILE A 162 65.93 -2.77 -18.90
N ARG A 163 66.39 -3.43 -17.84
CA ARG A 163 65.98 -4.81 -17.54
C ARG A 163 64.51 -4.92 -17.13
N MET A 164 63.99 -3.97 -16.35
CA MET A 164 62.56 -3.92 -16.03
C MET A 164 61.72 -3.70 -17.29
N GLN A 165 62.13 -2.80 -18.18
CA GLN A 165 61.47 -2.56 -19.47
C GLN A 165 61.49 -3.82 -20.35
N GLN A 166 62.63 -4.51 -20.47
CA GLN A 166 62.73 -5.77 -21.22
C GLN A 166 61.84 -6.88 -20.64
N LYS A 167 61.78 -7.01 -19.31
CA LYS A 167 60.88 -7.96 -18.64
C LYS A 167 59.41 -7.60 -18.89
N ALA A 168 59.05 -6.32 -18.79
CA ALA A 168 57.71 -5.82 -19.05
C ALA A 168 57.28 -6.02 -20.51
N TYR A 169 58.19 -5.78 -21.45
CA TYR A 169 58.00 -6.03 -22.87
C TYR A 169 57.72 -7.52 -23.13
N LYS A 170 58.59 -8.42 -22.65
CA LYS A 170 58.39 -9.87 -22.77
C LYS A 170 57.08 -10.34 -22.11
N PHE A 171 56.69 -9.74 -20.99
CA PHE A 171 55.41 -10.03 -20.34
C PHE A 171 54.23 -9.58 -21.20
N ARG A 172 54.27 -8.37 -21.78
CA ARG A 172 53.23 -7.85 -22.68
C ARG A 172 53.08 -8.71 -23.93
N ASP A 173 54.17 -9.06 -24.60
CA ASP A 173 54.14 -9.94 -25.77
C ASP A 173 53.54 -11.29 -25.42
N LYS A 174 54.00 -11.91 -24.32
CA LYS A 174 53.45 -13.19 -23.86
C LYS A 174 51.96 -13.09 -23.48
N TYR A 175 51.52 -11.97 -22.91
CA TYR A 175 50.11 -11.72 -22.59
C TYR A 175 49.26 -11.50 -23.85
N LYS A 176 49.82 -10.88 -24.89
CA LYS A 176 49.18 -10.60 -26.19
C LYS A 176 49.06 -11.85 -27.06
N ASP A 177 50.05 -12.73 -27.04
CA ASP A 177 50.10 -13.85 -27.99
C ASP A 177 49.63 -15.18 -27.37
N ASN A 178 49.74 -15.34 -26.03
CA ASN A 178 49.36 -16.58 -25.36
C ASN A 178 48.07 -16.44 -24.55
N ASN A 179 46.96 -16.95 -25.11
CA ASN A 179 45.65 -16.91 -24.48
C ASN A 179 45.59 -17.69 -23.14
N VAL A 180 46.30 -18.82 -23.03
CA VAL A 180 46.35 -19.62 -21.79
C VAL A 180 47.05 -18.84 -20.68
N PHE A 181 48.18 -18.21 -20.99
CA PHE A 181 48.89 -17.35 -20.05
C PHE A 181 48.03 -16.15 -19.63
N ARG A 182 47.32 -15.51 -20.59
CA ARG A 182 46.39 -14.41 -20.32
C ARG A 182 45.30 -14.82 -19.35
N GLN A 183 44.63 -15.96 -19.59
CA GLN A 183 43.56 -16.42 -18.72
C GLN A 183 44.07 -16.79 -17.33
N LYS A 184 45.24 -17.45 -17.23
CA LYS A 184 45.89 -17.76 -15.95
C LYS A 184 46.24 -16.50 -15.14
N GLN A 185 46.69 -15.44 -15.81
CA GLN A 185 46.94 -14.16 -15.14
C GLN A 185 45.65 -13.44 -14.73
N LYS A 186 44.60 -13.48 -15.56
CA LYS A 186 43.28 -12.94 -15.20
C LYS A 186 42.70 -13.64 -13.98
N THR A 187 42.76 -14.97 -13.91
CA THR A 187 42.27 -15.73 -12.75
C THR A 187 43.10 -15.44 -11.50
N ARG A 188 44.43 -15.35 -11.61
CA ARG A 188 45.30 -14.96 -10.50
C ARG A 188 44.97 -13.58 -9.95
N LEU A 189 44.81 -12.59 -10.83
CA LEU A 189 44.45 -11.22 -10.43
C LEU A 189 43.03 -11.15 -9.82
N LYS A 190 42.06 -11.91 -10.36
CA LYS A 190 40.72 -12.01 -9.77
C LYS A 190 40.77 -12.60 -8.36
N LYS A 191 41.52 -13.68 -8.14
CA LYS A 191 41.69 -14.27 -6.80
C LYS A 191 42.28 -13.27 -5.81
N LEU A 192 43.36 -12.60 -6.19
CA LEU A 192 43.99 -11.57 -5.35
C LEU A 192 43.06 -10.39 -5.07
N ALA A 193 42.25 -9.96 -6.04
CA ALA A 193 41.27 -8.89 -5.84
C ALA A 193 40.16 -9.30 -4.88
N ILE A 194 39.68 -10.55 -4.98
CA ILE A 194 38.68 -11.11 -4.05
C ILE A 194 39.26 -11.18 -2.64
N GLU A 195 40.46 -11.74 -2.49
CA GLU A 195 41.17 -11.87 -1.22
C GLU A 195 41.44 -10.51 -0.56
N LYS A 196 41.82 -9.50 -1.35
CA LYS A 196 41.95 -8.12 -0.86
C LYS A 196 40.59 -7.54 -0.43
N TYR A 197 39.51 -7.82 -1.16
CA TYR A 197 38.19 -7.31 -0.84
C TYR A 197 37.58 -7.98 0.41
N THR A 198 37.89 -9.25 0.66
CA THR A 198 37.44 -9.96 1.86
C THR A 198 38.24 -9.54 3.09
N ASN A 199 39.58 -9.45 2.98
CA ASN A 199 40.46 -9.34 4.14
C ASN A 199 40.86 -7.91 4.49
N ASN A 200 40.62 -6.93 3.60
CA ASN A 200 40.98 -5.54 3.85
C ASN A 200 39.75 -4.62 3.76
N ASP A 201 39.28 -4.20 4.92
CA ASP A 201 38.11 -3.34 5.09
C ASP A 201 38.27 -1.97 4.43
N THR A 202 39.46 -1.37 4.51
CA THR A 202 39.73 -0.07 3.88
C THR A 202 39.64 -0.16 2.35
N PHE A 203 40.18 -1.24 1.77
CA PHE A 203 40.08 -1.51 0.34
C PHE A 203 38.62 -1.77 -0.07
N ARG A 204 37.87 -2.53 0.74
CA ARG A 204 36.45 -2.82 0.51
C ARG A 204 35.60 -1.55 0.50
N GLU A 205 35.77 -0.66 1.47
CA GLU A 205 35.02 0.59 1.51
C GLU A 205 35.43 1.58 0.41
N HIS A 206 36.72 1.66 0.08
CA HIS A 206 37.18 2.46 -1.05
C HIS A 206 36.57 1.96 -2.37
N GLU A 207 36.55 0.65 -2.60
CA GLU A 207 35.99 0.06 -3.83
C GLU A 207 34.45 0.20 -3.89
N LYS A 208 33.74 0.05 -2.76
CA LYS A 208 32.30 0.38 -2.66
C LYS A 208 32.05 1.85 -3.01
N THR A 209 32.84 2.76 -2.47
CA THR A 209 32.72 4.20 -2.71
C THR A 209 32.96 4.54 -4.17
N ARG A 210 34.02 3.99 -4.77
CA ARG A 210 34.32 4.14 -6.20
C ARG A 210 33.18 3.61 -7.08
N ASN A 211 32.65 2.44 -6.77
CA ASN A 211 31.53 1.85 -7.51
C ASN A 211 30.24 2.66 -7.36
N ARG A 212 29.94 3.18 -6.16
CA ARG A 212 28.82 4.12 -5.94
C ARG A 212 28.99 5.38 -6.78
N LYS A 213 30.15 6.05 -6.72
CA LYS A 213 30.46 7.24 -7.53
C LYS A 213 30.31 6.97 -9.02
N SER A 214 30.82 5.84 -9.52
CA SER A 214 30.66 5.44 -10.92
C SER A 214 29.20 5.15 -11.30
N ALA A 215 28.43 4.48 -10.43
CA ALA A 215 27.01 4.21 -10.67
C ALA A 215 26.17 5.50 -10.70
N ILE A 216 26.46 6.45 -9.82
CA ILE A 216 25.83 7.78 -9.79
C ILE A 216 26.17 8.53 -11.08
N ALA A 217 27.45 8.59 -11.46
CA ALA A 217 27.87 9.23 -12.70
C ALA A 217 27.20 8.61 -13.94
N LYS A 218 27.08 7.28 -13.99
CA LYS A 218 26.34 6.57 -15.05
C LYS A 218 24.85 6.90 -15.04
N TYR A 219 24.22 6.99 -13.88
CA TYR A 219 22.79 7.33 -13.77
C TYR A 219 22.50 8.78 -14.21
N ASN A 220 23.44 9.70 -13.97
CA ASN A 220 23.28 11.10 -14.37
C ASN A 220 23.56 11.29 -15.87
N ASN A 221 24.61 10.67 -16.39
CA ASN A 221 25.11 10.95 -17.74
C ASN A 221 24.58 9.98 -18.82
N ASN A 222 24.05 8.82 -18.45
CA ASN A 222 23.53 7.83 -19.41
C ASN A 222 22.03 7.60 -19.21
N GLU A 223 21.26 8.11 -20.18
CA GLU A 223 19.80 8.02 -20.20
C GLU A 223 19.28 6.58 -20.29
N GLU A 224 19.89 5.75 -21.15
CA GLU A 224 19.50 4.35 -21.32
C GLU A 224 19.69 3.57 -20.01
N PHE A 225 20.82 3.80 -19.32
CA PHE A 225 21.11 3.21 -18.02
C PHE A 225 20.10 3.67 -16.97
N ARG A 226 19.75 4.95 -16.96
CA ARG A 226 18.76 5.55 -16.04
C ARG A 226 17.38 4.95 -16.24
N GLU A 227 16.89 4.85 -17.48
CA GLU A 227 15.58 4.26 -17.75
C GLU A 227 15.54 2.75 -17.46
N LYS A 228 16.61 2.02 -17.79
CA LYS A 228 16.75 0.60 -17.43
C LYS A 228 16.77 0.38 -15.91
N GLN A 229 17.33 1.32 -15.15
CA GLN A 229 17.33 1.25 -13.69
C GLN A 229 15.96 1.62 -13.11
N LYS A 230 15.29 2.65 -13.63
CA LYS A 230 13.91 3.02 -13.23
C LYS A 230 12.94 1.87 -13.47
N THR A 231 13.00 1.24 -14.64
CA THR A 231 12.15 0.09 -15.00
C THR A 231 12.38 -1.10 -14.09
N ARG A 232 13.65 -1.45 -13.79
CA ARG A 232 13.98 -2.51 -12.82
C ARG A 232 13.43 -2.21 -11.43
N ILE A 233 13.61 -0.98 -10.93
CA ILE A 233 13.10 -0.57 -9.62
C ILE A 233 11.57 -0.65 -9.62
N ARG A 234 10.90 -0.09 -10.62
CA ARG A 234 9.43 -0.14 -10.77
C ARG A 234 8.92 -1.57 -10.75
N LYS A 235 9.50 -2.46 -11.56
CA LYS A 235 9.10 -3.87 -11.63
C LYS A 235 9.27 -4.53 -10.25
N SER A 236 10.43 -4.37 -9.61
CA SER A 236 10.65 -4.90 -8.26
C SER A 236 9.69 -4.34 -7.22
N THR A 237 9.36 -3.06 -7.27
CA THR A 237 8.40 -2.45 -6.33
C THR A 237 6.97 -2.96 -6.56
N ILE A 238 6.57 -3.18 -7.80
CA ILE A 238 5.26 -3.76 -8.14
C ILE A 238 5.21 -5.21 -7.65
N ASP A 239 6.25 -5.99 -7.91
CA ASP A 239 6.34 -7.38 -7.45
C ASP A 239 6.30 -7.46 -5.91
N LYS A 240 7.01 -6.57 -5.21
CA LYS A 240 6.94 -6.45 -3.74
C LYS A 240 5.54 -6.06 -3.26
N TYR A 241 4.88 -5.10 -3.91
CA TYR A 241 3.53 -4.69 -3.54
C TYR A 241 2.52 -5.83 -3.70
N ASN A 242 2.64 -6.61 -4.77
CA ASN A 242 1.73 -7.72 -5.08
C ASN A 242 1.99 -8.98 -4.24
N ASN A 243 3.23 -9.26 -3.86
CA ASN A 243 3.58 -10.51 -3.18
C ASN A 243 3.84 -10.35 -1.67
N ASN A 244 4.20 -9.15 -1.20
CA ASN A 244 4.48 -8.90 0.22
C ASN A 244 3.35 -8.05 0.85
N LYS A 245 2.54 -8.67 1.70
CA LYS A 245 1.42 -8.02 2.40
C LYS A 245 1.88 -6.89 3.33
N GLU A 246 2.94 -7.12 4.10
CA GLU A 246 3.48 -6.13 5.05
C GLU A 246 4.00 -4.89 4.31
N PHE A 247 4.73 -5.08 3.21
CA PHE A 247 5.17 -3.98 2.35
C PHE A 247 3.98 -3.20 1.78
N ARG A 248 2.93 -3.91 1.35
CA ARG A 248 1.70 -3.29 0.82
C ARG A 248 1.00 -2.42 1.86
N GLU A 249 0.88 -2.88 3.09
CA GLU A 249 0.22 -2.15 4.18
C GLU A 249 1.04 -0.94 4.63
N LYS A 250 2.36 -1.10 4.78
CA LYS A 250 3.29 0.01 5.04
C LYS A 250 3.25 1.07 3.94
N GLU A 251 3.16 0.65 2.68
CA GLU A 251 3.09 1.58 1.56
C GLU A 251 1.73 2.29 1.48
N LYS A 252 0.62 1.58 1.72
CA LYS A 252 -0.72 2.19 1.83
C LYS A 252 -0.74 3.24 2.94
N THR A 253 -0.27 2.91 4.13
CA THR A 253 -0.26 3.85 5.27
C THR A 253 0.61 5.08 4.99
N ARG A 254 1.80 4.91 4.38
CA ARG A 254 2.67 6.02 3.96
C ARG A 254 1.97 6.94 2.96
N ILE A 255 1.35 6.38 1.92
CA ILE A 255 0.62 7.15 0.92
C ILE A 255 -0.55 7.88 1.57
N THR A 256 -1.36 7.19 2.37
CA THR A 256 -2.52 7.78 3.05
C THR A 256 -2.11 8.94 3.95
N LYS A 257 -1.08 8.78 4.80
CA LYS A 257 -0.56 9.85 5.65
C LYS A 257 -0.11 11.06 4.82
N SER A 258 0.69 10.83 3.78
CA SER A 258 1.16 11.90 2.88
C SER A 258 0.02 12.60 2.13
N THR A 259 -1.03 11.87 1.74
CA THR A 259 -2.19 12.48 1.08
C THR A 259 -3.03 13.31 2.03
N ILE A 260 -3.20 12.87 3.28
CA ILE A 260 -3.93 13.63 4.31
C ILE A 260 -3.19 14.93 4.61
N GLU A 261 -1.87 14.85 4.81
CA GLU A 261 -1.03 16.00 5.07
C GLU A 261 -1.05 17.01 3.91
N ARG A 262 -0.91 16.53 2.66
CA ARG A 262 -1.04 17.38 1.46
C ARG A 262 -2.43 17.98 1.32
N TYR A 263 -3.49 17.23 1.62
CA TYR A 263 -4.86 17.74 1.57
C TYR A 263 -5.12 18.80 2.64
N SER A 264 -4.48 18.69 3.81
CA SER A 264 -4.56 19.66 4.89
C SER A 264 -3.78 20.95 4.57
N ASN A 265 -2.57 20.84 4.03
CA ASN A 265 -1.63 21.95 3.96
C ASN A 265 -1.54 22.61 2.58
N ASN A 266 -2.04 21.97 1.51
CA ASN A 266 -1.95 22.49 0.15
C ASN A 266 -3.34 22.68 -0.48
N GLU A 267 -3.74 23.94 -0.64
CA GLU A 267 -5.04 24.32 -1.18
C GLU A 267 -5.22 23.90 -2.65
N ASN A 268 -4.21 24.12 -3.49
CA ASN A 268 -4.22 23.69 -4.89
C ASN A 268 -4.39 22.16 -5.03
N PHE A 269 -3.75 21.38 -4.16
CA PHE A 269 -3.93 19.93 -4.12
C PHE A 269 -5.35 19.55 -3.71
N ARG A 270 -5.90 20.22 -2.69
CA ARG A 270 -7.27 20.01 -2.20
C ARG A 270 -8.30 20.26 -3.28
N GLU A 271 -8.16 21.34 -4.03
CA GLU A 271 -9.11 21.71 -5.09
C GLU A 271 -9.04 20.76 -6.29
N LYS A 272 -7.83 20.41 -6.73
CA LYS A 272 -7.65 19.39 -7.78
C LYS A 272 -8.25 18.04 -7.38
N GLU A 273 -8.07 17.62 -6.12
CA GLU A 273 -8.64 16.35 -5.64
C GLU A 273 -10.17 16.42 -5.52
N LYS A 274 -10.76 17.56 -5.11
CA LYS A 274 -12.21 17.79 -5.15
C LYS A 274 -12.76 17.66 -6.57
N ILE A 275 -12.12 18.26 -7.56
CA ILE A 275 -12.52 18.17 -8.97
C ILE A 275 -12.45 16.73 -9.47
N ARG A 276 -11.33 16.03 -9.18
CA ARG A 276 -11.15 14.62 -9.52
C ARG A 276 -12.23 13.74 -8.90
N MET A 277 -12.53 13.93 -7.62
CA MET A 277 -13.57 13.18 -6.91
C MET A 277 -14.96 13.46 -7.49
N LYS A 278 -15.30 14.72 -7.78
CA LYS A 278 -16.55 15.08 -8.47
C LYS A 278 -16.67 14.37 -9.82
N ARG A 279 -15.61 14.37 -10.63
CA ARG A 279 -15.60 13.69 -11.95
C ARG A 279 -15.75 12.18 -11.81
N GLN A 280 -15.08 11.55 -10.84
CA GLN A 280 -15.25 10.12 -10.57
C GLN A 280 -16.67 9.78 -10.12
N MET A 281 -17.25 10.58 -9.23
CA MET A 281 -18.63 10.39 -8.76
C MET A 281 -19.64 10.56 -9.89
N PHE A 282 -19.48 11.59 -10.72
CA PHE A 282 -20.30 11.81 -11.91
C PHE A 282 -20.22 10.62 -12.86
N ASN A 283 -19.01 10.15 -13.19
CA ASN A 283 -18.81 9.00 -14.05
C ASN A 283 -19.43 7.72 -13.46
N ARG A 284 -19.28 7.48 -12.15
CA ARG A 284 -19.92 6.33 -11.48
C ARG A 284 -21.44 6.41 -11.55
N TYR A 285 -22.02 7.59 -11.34
CA TYR A 285 -23.47 7.79 -11.42
C TYR A 285 -24.02 7.59 -12.84
N HIS A 286 -23.27 8.03 -13.85
CA HIS A 286 -23.67 7.88 -15.25
C HIS A 286 -23.47 6.46 -15.79
N MET A 287 -22.34 5.82 -15.48
CA MET A 287 -21.97 4.54 -16.09
C MET A 287 -22.43 3.32 -15.30
N ASN A 288 -22.67 3.44 -14.00
CA ASN A 288 -23.03 2.30 -13.15
C ASN A 288 -24.49 2.41 -12.66
N MET A 289 -25.36 1.59 -13.24
CA MET A 289 -26.79 1.52 -12.90
C MET A 289 -27.02 1.15 -11.43
N ASN A 290 -26.28 0.19 -10.89
CA ASN A 290 -26.41 -0.24 -9.49
C ASN A 290 -26.03 0.90 -8.53
N PHE A 291 -24.94 1.61 -8.82
CA PHE A 291 -24.53 2.77 -8.04
C PHE A 291 -25.59 3.88 -8.06
N ARG A 292 -26.17 4.16 -9.23
CA ARG A 292 -27.27 5.12 -9.39
C ARG A 292 -28.49 4.73 -8.55
N GLN A 293 -28.89 3.46 -8.58
CA GLN A 293 -30.04 2.97 -7.84
C GLN A 293 -29.80 2.99 -6.33
N GLN A 294 -28.63 2.56 -5.86
CA GLN A 294 -28.23 2.68 -4.45
C GLN A 294 -28.20 4.12 -3.97
N GLN A 295 -27.68 5.05 -4.78
CA GLN A 295 -27.65 6.47 -4.42
C GLN A 295 -29.07 7.06 -4.32
N LYS A 296 -30.00 6.64 -5.19
CA LYS A 296 -31.42 7.01 -5.09
C LYS A 296 -32.06 6.45 -3.82
N LEU A 297 -31.80 5.18 -3.48
CA LEU A 297 -32.31 4.56 -2.25
C LEU A 297 -31.82 5.31 -1.01
N ARG A 298 -30.50 5.57 -0.89
CA ARG A 298 -29.93 6.35 0.22
C ARG A 298 -30.50 7.76 0.30
N SER A 299 -30.69 8.42 -0.85
CA SER A 299 -31.29 9.75 -0.90
C SER A 299 -32.74 9.70 -0.40
N ASN A 300 -33.51 8.70 -0.80
CA ASN A 300 -34.89 8.52 -0.35
C ASN A 300 -34.96 8.22 1.14
N GLU A 301 -34.11 7.34 1.66
CA GLU A 301 -34.02 7.04 3.09
C GLU A 301 -33.70 8.31 3.90
N ASN A 302 -32.76 9.13 3.44
CA ASN A 302 -32.42 10.39 4.09
C ASN A 302 -33.60 11.38 4.08
N VAL A 303 -34.32 11.48 2.97
CA VAL A 303 -35.54 12.31 2.87
C VAL A 303 -36.62 11.82 3.84
N LEU A 304 -36.84 10.50 3.94
CA LEU A 304 -37.80 9.91 4.87
C LEU A 304 -37.38 10.11 6.32
N PHE A 305 -36.09 9.94 6.62
CA PHE A 305 -35.52 10.19 7.93
C PHE A 305 -35.74 11.64 8.37
N LYS A 306 -35.40 12.61 7.50
CA LYS A 306 -35.67 14.03 7.74
C LYS A 306 -37.15 14.31 7.92
N TYR A 307 -38.01 13.72 7.10
CA TYR A 307 -39.46 13.92 7.20
C TYR A 307 -40.07 13.38 8.51
N ARG A 308 -39.49 12.32 9.09
CA ARG A 308 -39.92 11.73 10.37
C ARG A 308 -39.40 12.52 11.56
N ASN A 309 -38.13 12.93 11.54
CA ASN A 309 -37.43 13.43 12.71
C ASN A 309 -37.29 14.96 12.76
N ASP A 310 -37.39 15.65 11.62
CA ASP A 310 -37.29 17.10 11.53
C ASP A 310 -38.68 17.72 11.25
N VAL A 311 -39.26 18.29 12.30
CA VAL A 311 -40.60 18.92 12.27
C VAL A 311 -40.63 20.11 11.30
N ALA A 312 -39.54 20.88 11.22
CA ALA A 312 -39.46 22.05 10.33
C ALA A 312 -39.40 21.60 8.87
N TYR A 313 -38.57 20.60 8.54
CA TYR A 313 -38.53 19.99 7.22
C TYR A 313 -39.89 19.40 6.82
N GLN A 314 -40.56 18.69 7.75
CA GLN A 314 -41.88 18.13 7.50
C GLN A 314 -42.93 19.22 7.17
N LYS A 315 -42.94 20.32 7.94
CA LYS A 315 -43.86 21.45 7.73
C LYS A 315 -43.59 22.12 6.38
N ASN A 316 -42.33 22.35 6.03
CA ASN A 316 -41.93 22.95 4.75
C ASN A 316 -42.33 22.08 3.56
N ILE A 317 -42.14 20.77 3.62
CA ILE A 317 -42.57 19.83 2.57
C ILE A 317 -44.10 19.86 2.41
N LYS A 318 -44.87 19.83 3.51
CA LYS A 318 -46.34 19.91 3.47
C LYS A 318 -46.82 21.25 2.88
N GLU A 319 -46.19 22.35 3.25
CA GLU A 319 -46.52 23.68 2.74
C GLU A 319 -46.20 23.82 1.25
N TYR A 320 -45.02 23.37 0.82
CA TYR A 320 -44.64 23.32 -0.59
C TYR A 320 -45.62 22.48 -1.42
N ALA A 321 -45.98 21.29 -0.93
CA ALA A 321 -46.96 20.42 -1.60
C ALA A 321 -48.35 21.08 -1.70
N ARG A 322 -48.80 21.82 -0.67
CA ARG A 322 -50.04 22.59 -0.71
C ARG A 322 -49.99 23.72 -1.74
N LYS A 323 -48.92 24.53 -1.74
CA LYS A 323 -48.74 25.64 -2.68
C LYS A 323 -48.69 25.12 -4.11
N GLN A 324 -47.85 24.12 -4.39
CA GLN A 324 -47.75 23.49 -5.72
C GLN A 324 -49.04 22.78 -6.15
N GLY A 325 -49.75 22.15 -5.22
CA GLY A 325 -51.02 21.51 -5.48
C GLY A 325 -52.11 22.52 -5.84
N PHE A 326 -52.15 23.65 -5.13
CA PHE A 326 -53.07 24.76 -5.38
C PHE A 326 -52.77 25.44 -6.72
N THR A 327 -51.51 25.83 -6.96
CA THR A 327 -51.12 26.47 -8.23
C THR A 327 -51.44 25.59 -9.43
N LYS A 328 -51.10 24.29 -9.38
CA LYS A 328 -51.44 23.34 -10.44
C LYS A 328 -52.95 23.13 -10.61
N TYR A 329 -53.73 23.19 -9.53
CA TYR A 329 -55.19 23.06 -9.61
C TYR A 329 -55.85 24.30 -10.23
N VAL A 330 -55.30 25.49 -9.97
CA VAL A 330 -55.80 26.75 -10.52
C VAL A 330 -55.37 26.94 -11.97
N SER A 331 -54.13 26.62 -12.32
CA SER A 331 -53.58 26.87 -13.66
C SER A 331 -53.89 25.79 -14.70
N ASP A 332 -54.03 24.52 -14.29
CA ASP A 332 -54.23 23.40 -15.21
C ASP A 332 -55.69 22.92 -15.18
N ASN A 333 -56.47 23.44 -16.13
CA ASN A 333 -57.90 23.15 -16.22
C ASN A 333 -58.17 21.65 -16.47
N SER A 334 -57.28 20.94 -17.16
CA SER A 334 -57.41 19.50 -17.43
C SER A 334 -57.26 18.66 -16.16
N LYS A 335 -56.26 18.96 -15.32
CA LYS A 335 -56.08 18.28 -14.02
C LYS A 335 -57.22 18.59 -13.05
N ARG A 336 -57.73 19.83 -13.08
CA ARG A 336 -58.90 20.23 -12.28
C ARG A 336 -60.12 19.41 -12.64
N LEU A 337 -60.46 19.31 -13.93
CA LEU A 337 -61.59 18.54 -14.43
C LEU A 337 -61.45 17.04 -14.08
N LYS A 338 -60.27 16.44 -14.28
CA LYS A 338 -60.01 15.04 -13.88
C LYS A 338 -60.23 14.81 -12.37
N LYS A 339 -59.81 15.74 -11.51
CA LYS A 339 -60.04 15.65 -10.06
C LYS A 339 -61.52 15.74 -9.71
N ILE A 340 -62.25 16.67 -10.33
CA ILE A 340 -63.70 16.82 -10.15
C ILE A 340 -64.41 15.54 -10.59
N GLN A 341 -64.05 15.00 -11.74
CA GLN A 341 -64.65 13.78 -12.29
C GLN A 341 -64.34 12.55 -11.44
N TYR A 342 -63.10 12.42 -10.93
CA TYR A 342 -62.75 11.40 -9.95
C TYR A 342 -63.57 11.53 -8.66
N ALA A 343 -63.73 12.75 -8.13
CA ALA A 343 -64.55 12.98 -6.95
C ALA A 343 -66.02 12.62 -7.20
N ILE A 344 -66.60 13.02 -8.34
CA ILE A 344 -67.96 12.65 -8.74
C ILE A 344 -68.10 11.13 -8.83
N ASN A 345 -67.17 10.43 -9.48
CA ASN A 345 -67.21 8.97 -9.60
C ASN A 345 -67.04 8.28 -8.25
N PHE A 346 -66.14 8.77 -7.40
CA PHE A 346 -65.98 8.29 -6.03
C PHE A 346 -67.28 8.45 -5.24
N TYR A 347 -67.94 9.61 -5.34
CA TYR A 347 -69.21 9.83 -4.68
C TYR A 347 -70.31 8.94 -5.26
N ARG A 348 -70.46 8.83 -6.59
CA ARG A 348 -71.45 7.96 -7.24
C ARG A 348 -71.29 6.50 -6.85
N ASN A 349 -70.07 5.98 -6.85
CA ASN A 349 -69.80 4.57 -6.58
C ASN A 349 -69.87 4.22 -5.08
N ASN A 350 -69.65 5.19 -4.19
CA ASN A 350 -69.75 5.00 -2.74
C ASN A 350 -71.03 5.63 -2.14
N TYR A 351 -72.03 6.01 -2.95
CA TYR A 351 -73.30 6.54 -2.45
C TYR A 351 -74.28 5.41 -2.16
N THR A 352 -74.10 4.73 -1.02
CA THR A 352 -75.08 3.75 -0.56
C THR A 352 -76.08 4.40 0.41
N PRO A 353 -77.36 3.94 0.46
CA PRO A 353 -78.34 4.42 1.44
C PRO A 353 -77.83 4.34 2.89
N ASN A 354 -76.97 3.37 3.17
CA ASN A 354 -76.37 3.17 4.49
C ASN A 354 -75.37 4.29 4.84
N ILE A 355 -74.56 4.76 3.88
CA ILE A 355 -73.65 5.90 4.08
C ILE A 355 -74.43 7.21 4.27
N GLN A 356 -75.58 7.37 3.60
CA GLN A 356 -76.46 8.52 3.80
C GLN A 356 -77.07 8.55 5.20
N LYS A 357 -77.56 7.41 5.69
CA LYS A 357 -78.07 7.25 7.06
C LYS A 357 -76.97 7.53 8.10
N GLN A 358 -75.76 7.01 7.90
CA GLN A 358 -74.63 7.30 8.80
C GLN A 358 -74.22 8.78 8.81
N ARG A 359 -74.20 9.45 7.64
CA ARG A 359 -73.94 10.90 7.58
C ARG A 359 -75.01 11.72 8.29
N GLN A 360 -76.29 11.36 8.15
CA GLN A 360 -77.38 12.02 8.86
C GLN A 360 -77.22 11.86 10.38
N LEU A 361 -76.96 10.64 10.86
CA LEU A 361 -76.70 10.36 12.27
C LEU A 361 -75.47 11.12 12.80
N TYR A 362 -74.37 11.16 12.04
CA TYR A 362 -73.17 11.93 12.37
C TYR A 362 -73.47 13.43 12.49
N ASN A 363 -74.21 14.00 11.54
CA ASN A 363 -74.57 15.41 11.54
C ASN A 363 -75.53 15.76 12.70
N GLN A 364 -76.49 14.89 13.02
CA GLN A 364 -77.35 15.03 14.19
C GLN A 364 -76.54 15.00 15.49
N ARG A 365 -75.65 14.01 15.66
CA ARG A 365 -74.74 13.93 16.81
C ARG A 365 -73.87 15.19 16.95
N ARG A 366 -73.32 15.69 15.84
CA ARG A 366 -72.50 16.91 15.84
C ARG A 366 -73.28 18.15 16.26
N ARG A 367 -74.55 18.28 15.86
CA ARG A 367 -75.44 19.37 16.30
C ARG A 367 -75.73 19.29 17.80
N ILE A 368 -76.01 18.09 18.31
CA ILE A 368 -76.24 17.85 19.75
C ILE A 368 -75.00 18.21 20.57
N ILE A 369 -73.82 17.72 20.17
CA ILE A 369 -72.54 18.01 20.85
C ILE A 369 -72.23 19.51 20.84
N LYS A 370 -72.44 20.21 19.72
CA LYS A 370 -72.25 21.66 19.67
C LYS A 370 -73.16 22.38 20.65
N LYS A 371 -74.44 22.00 20.73
CA LYS A 371 -75.40 22.60 21.67
C LYS A 371 -74.99 22.34 23.13
N TYR A 372 -74.56 21.12 23.45
CA TYR A 372 -74.07 20.76 24.77
C TYR A 372 -72.80 21.53 25.17
N ASN A 373 -71.81 21.61 24.27
CA ASN A 373 -70.55 22.32 24.54
C ASN A 373 -70.74 23.82 24.75
N ILE A 374 -71.68 24.45 24.03
CA ILE A 374 -72.04 25.85 24.26
C ILE A 374 -72.58 26.02 25.68
N VAL A 375 -73.55 25.20 26.11
CA VAL A 375 -74.12 25.24 27.47
C VAL A 375 -73.07 24.99 28.54
N GLN A 376 -72.17 24.02 28.31
CA GLN A 376 -71.09 23.70 29.24
C GLN A 376 -70.08 24.85 29.39
N SER A 377 -69.76 25.55 28.29
CA SER A 377 -68.86 26.72 28.32
C SER A 377 -69.42 27.87 29.14
N TYR A 378 -70.72 28.18 29.01
CA TYR A 378 -71.40 29.20 29.84
C TYR A 378 -71.37 28.82 31.33
N SER A 379 -71.57 27.54 31.66
CA SER A 379 -71.51 27.08 33.06
C SER A 379 -70.11 27.21 33.68
N CYS A 380 -69.06 27.05 32.89
CA CYS A 380 -67.67 27.13 33.36
C CYS A 380 -67.27 28.58 33.65
N VAL A 381 -67.63 29.50 32.74
CA VAL A 381 -67.39 30.95 32.91
C VAL A 381 -68.07 31.47 34.18
N LEU A 382 -69.33 31.10 34.42
CA LEU A 382 -70.07 31.48 35.63
C LEU A 382 -69.44 30.91 36.91
N LYS A 383 -69.00 29.64 36.88
CA LYS A 383 -68.30 29.01 38.02
C LYS A 383 -66.99 29.72 38.35
N HIS A 384 -66.21 30.09 37.34
CA HIS A 384 -64.96 30.84 37.54
C HIS A 384 -65.20 32.25 38.08
N GLN A 385 -66.23 32.96 37.59
CA GLN A 385 -66.60 34.27 38.12
C GLN A 385 -67.03 34.19 39.59
N ASN A 386 -67.87 33.21 39.95
CA ASN A 386 -68.29 33.03 41.34
C ASN A 386 -67.11 32.68 42.27
N LEU A 387 -66.17 31.85 41.81
CA LEU A 387 -64.95 31.53 42.56
C LEU A 387 -64.06 32.77 42.75
N TYR A 388 -63.90 33.58 41.69
CA TYR A 388 -63.14 34.84 41.75
C TYR A 388 -63.74 35.83 42.73
N ILE A 389 -65.06 36.07 42.67
CA ILE A 389 -65.77 36.96 43.59
C ILE A 389 -65.65 36.47 45.03
N LYS A 390 -65.80 35.16 45.27
CA LYS A 390 -65.62 34.56 46.59
C LYS A 390 -64.20 34.76 47.12
N ASN A 391 -63.19 34.49 46.30
CA ASN A 391 -61.79 34.65 46.70
C ASN A 391 -61.40 36.11 46.91
N LEU A 392 -61.94 37.04 46.11
CA LEU A 392 -61.79 38.48 46.33
C LEU A 392 -62.39 38.92 47.65
N LYS A 393 -63.57 38.40 48.02
CA LYS A 393 -64.19 38.72 49.30
C LYS A 393 -63.31 38.23 50.46
N ILE A 394 -62.87 36.98 50.43
CA ILE A 394 -61.94 36.42 51.42
C ILE A 394 -60.66 37.24 51.51
N PHE A 395 -60.10 37.65 50.36
CA PHE A 395 -58.90 38.48 50.33
C PHE A 395 -59.15 39.85 50.97
N ARG A 396 -60.27 40.51 50.66
CA ARG A 396 -60.67 41.80 51.26
C ARG A 396 -60.86 41.71 52.76
N ASP A 397 -61.50 40.64 53.23
CA ASP A 397 -61.71 40.39 54.65
C ASP A 397 -60.36 40.19 55.38
N VAL A 398 -59.42 39.45 54.78
CA VAL A 398 -58.07 39.22 55.34
C VAL A 398 -57.22 40.49 55.38
N ILE A 399 -57.28 41.34 54.35
CA ILE A 399 -56.47 42.58 54.34
C ILE A 399 -57.01 43.64 55.30
N GLN A 400 -58.30 43.58 55.66
CA GLN A 400 -58.92 44.53 56.59
C GLN A 400 -58.34 44.40 58.00
N GLU A 401 -57.94 43.19 58.41
CA GLU A 401 -57.29 42.93 59.70
C GLU A 401 -55.82 43.39 59.74
N GLY A 402 -55.20 43.71 58.60
CA GLY A 402 -53.79 44.10 58.54
C GLY A 402 -52.79 42.97 58.87
N PRO A 403 -51.48 43.20 58.65
CA PRO A 403 -50.44 42.23 58.96
C PRO A 403 -49.93 42.34 60.41
N ASP A 404 -50.82 42.27 61.40
CA ASP A 404 -50.46 42.53 62.81
C ASP A 404 -49.80 41.34 63.52
N TYR A 405 -49.61 40.21 62.83
CA TYR A 405 -49.07 38.99 63.42
C TYR A 405 -47.57 38.84 63.15
N THR A 406 -46.75 39.12 64.16
CA THR A 406 -45.30 38.99 64.07
C THR A 406 -44.84 37.55 64.26
N CYS A 407 -44.06 37.02 63.31
CA CYS A 407 -43.46 35.70 63.44
C CYS A 407 -42.23 35.72 64.37
N ARG A 408 -42.22 34.88 65.41
CA ARG A 408 -41.09 34.74 66.36
C ARG A 408 -39.73 34.44 65.71
N VAL A 409 -39.72 33.76 64.57
CA VAL A 409 -38.46 33.30 63.95
C VAL A 409 -37.89 34.29 62.94
N CYS A 410 -38.76 34.90 62.12
CA CYS A 410 -38.33 35.81 61.05
C CYS A 410 -38.63 37.29 61.32
N GLY A 411 -39.36 37.63 62.38
CA GLY A 411 -39.71 39.00 62.77
C GLY A 411 -40.65 39.73 61.81
N LEU A 412 -41.17 39.05 60.78
CA LEU A 412 -42.08 39.68 59.81
C LEU A 412 -43.49 39.78 60.38
N ALA A 413 -44.06 40.97 60.25
CA ALA A 413 -45.50 41.26 60.33
C ALA A 413 -46.23 40.57 59.17
N LEU A 414 -47.20 39.71 59.49
CA LEU A 414 -47.91 38.83 58.56
C LEU A 414 -49.41 38.86 58.85
N PHE A 415 -50.21 38.44 57.87
CA PHE A 415 -51.66 38.31 58.03
C PHE A 415 -52.03 37.08 58.87
N ARG A 416 -53.21 37.11 59.49
CA ARG A 416 -53.77 36.00 60.30
C ARG A 416 -53.65 34.64 59.63
N ASN A 417 -53.92 34.58 58.33
CA ASN A 417 -53.92 33.33 57.56
C ASN A 417 -52.51 32.80 57.23
N GLN A 418 -51.45 33.59 57.43
CA GLN A 418 -50.06 33.21 57.16
C GLN A 418 -49.32 32.69 58.40
N VAL A 419 -49.90 32.90 59.58
CA VAL A 419 -49.33 32.48 60.87
C VAL A 419 -50.13 31.35 61.50
N ILE A 420 -49.49 30.64 62.42
CA ILE A 420 -50.09 29.62 63.30
C ILE A 420 -49.59 29.85 64.72
N PRO A 421 -50.33 29.42 65.76
CA PRO A 421 -49.89 29.68 67.12
C PRO A 421 -48.60 28.90 67.39
N TYR A 422 -47.62 29.57 67.98
CA TYR A 422 -46.38 28.96 68.42
C TYR A 422 -46.64 28.15 69.70
N ILE A 423 -46.33 26.86 69.63
CA ILE A 423 -46.48 25.90 70.73
C ILE A 423 -45.16 25.15 70.78
N GLU A 424 -44.40 25.33 71.85
CA GLU A 424 -43.02 24.84 71.95
C GLU A 424 -42.93 23.32 71.84
N GLU A 425 -43.90 22.59 72.40
CA GLU A 425 -43.95 21.13 72.38
C GLU A 425 -44.07 20.56 70.95
N LYS A 426 -44.57 21.35 69.98
CA LYS A 426 -44.66 20.92 68.57
C LYS A 426 -43.32 20.91 67.86
N TYR A 427 -42.33 21.62 68.38
CA TYR A 427 -41.02 21.78 67.75
C TYR A 427 -39.90 21.16 68.60
N ILE A 428 -40.07 21.13 69.93
CA ILE A 428 -39.12 20.56 70.89
C ILE A 428 -39.77 19.37 71.60
N THR A 429 -39.39 18.14 71.22
CA THR A 429 -39.87 16.92 71.90
C THR A 429 -38.87 16.42 72.94
N LYS A 430 -39.38 15.77 74.00
CA LYS A 430 -38.55 15.27 75.13
C LYS A 430 -37.41 14.34 74.67
N ASN A 431 -37.63 13.56 73.62
CA ASN A 431 -36.69 12.56 73.09
C ASN A 431 -35.69 13.10 72.04
N MET A 432 -35.62 14.41 71.78
CA MET A 432 -34.59 14.98 70.90
C MET A 432 -33.22 15.04 71.59
N SER A 433 -32.15 14.84 70.81
CA SER A 433 -30.77 15.02 71.27
C SER A 433 -30.52 16.45 71.74
N PHE A 434 -29.58 16.62 72.66
CA PHE A 434 -29.21 17.92 73.23
C PHE A 434 -28.83 18.94 72.15
N GLU A 435 -27.96 18.57 71.21
CA GLU A 435 -27.53 19.43 70.09
C GLU A 435 -28.70 19.89 69.20
N MET A 436 -29.69 19.01 68.98
CA MET A 436 -30.85 19.33 68.15
C MET A 436 -31.80 20.31 68.85
N LYS A 437 -31.95 20.17 70.17
CA LYS A 437 -32.73 21.11 71.00
C LYS A 437 -32.06 22.47 71.03
N GLU A 438 -30.76 22.52 71.30
CA GLU A 438 -29.97 23.76 71.30
C GLU A 438 -30.06 24.49 69.95
N ARG A 439 -29.93 23.75 68.85
CA ARG A 439 -30.05 24.30 67.49
C ARG A 439 -31.43 24.92 67.19
N ILE A 440 -32.52 24.29 67.65
CA ILE A 440 -33.88 24.84 67.48
C ILE A 440 -34.10 26.03 68.42
N GLN A 441 -33.57 25.97 69.66
CA GLN A 441 -33.62 27.08 70.61
C GLN A 441 -32.90 28.32 70.05
N CYS A 442 -31.76 28.13 69.36
CA CYS A 442 -31.06 29.21 68.67
C CYS A 442 -31.97 29.92 67.67
N TYR A 443 -32.93 29.25 67.01
CA TYR A 443 -33.85 29.87 66.05
C TYR A 443 -34.92 30.76 66.71
N LEU A 444 -35.11 30.61 68.02
CA LEU A 444 -36.24 31.16 68.78
C LEU A 444 -35.84 32.26 69.79
N ASN A 445 -34.55 32.48 70.00
CA ASN A 445 -33.97 33.31 71.06
C ASN A 445 -33.67 34.75 70.63
N ASN A 446 -34.61 35.46 69.99
CA ASN A 446 -34.32 36.81 69.46
C ASN A 446 -35.27 37.95 69.86
N SER A 447 -35.99 37.86 70.99
CA SER A 447 -36.74 39.01 71.49
C SER A 447 -37.13 38.90 72.97
N SER A 448 -36.87 39.99 73.69
CA SER A 448 -37.06 40.17 75.14
C SER A 448 -38.37 40.88 75.49
N SER A 449 -39.45 40.68 74.73
CA SER A 449 -40.76 41.30 75.04
C SER A 449 -41.92 40.33 74.85
N ILE A 450 -42.83 40.44 75.81
CA ILE A 450 -43.95 39.58 76.17
C ILE A 450 -45.04 39.58 75.08
N GLU A 451 -45.61 38.39 74.80
CA GLU A 451 -46.76 38.07 73.90
C GLU A 451 -46.49 37.59 72.45
N GLU A 452 -45.36 36.93 72.19
CA GLU A 452 -45.07 36.32 70.89
C GLU A 452 -45.73 34.95 70.67
N THR A 453 -47.01 34.97 70.30
CA THR A 453 -47.84 33.76 70.15
C THR A 453 -47.83 33.16 68.75
N TRP A 454 -47.07 33.70 67.78
CA TRP A 454 -47.23 33.32 66.36
C TRP A 454 -45.92 32.92 65.67
N ILE A 455 -46.02 31.91 64.81
CA ILE A 455 -44.97 31.50 63.87
C ILE A 455 -45.55 31.41 62.46
N CYS A 456 -44.84 31.93 61.47
CA CYS A 456 -45.29 31.84 60.08
C CYS A 456 -45.22 30.39 59.59
N ARG A 457 -46.13 30.01 58.68
CA ARG A 457 -46.19 28.63 58.16
C ARG A 457 -44.85 28.17 57.56
N SER A 458 -44.15 29.05 56.84
CA SER A 458 -42.85 28.75 56.24
C SER A 458 -41.76 28.45 57.28
N CYS A 459 -41.66 29.23 58.36
CA CYS A 459 -40.73 28.98 59.45
C CYS A 459 -41.10 27.69 60.20
N SER A 460 -42.39 27.49 60.50
CA SER A 460 -42.90 26.24 61.10
C SER A 460 -42.48 25.01 60.29
N ASP A 461 -42.70 25.03 58.97
CA ASP A 461 -42.42 23.89 58.10
C ASP A 461 -40.92 23.59 58.02
N LYS A 462 -40.07 24.62 57.99
CA LYS A 462 -38.61 24.48 57.99
C LYS A 462 -38.09 23.93 59.31
N ILE A 463 -38.58 24.42 60.44
CA ILE A 463 -38.20 23.93 61.78
C ILE A 463 -38.64 22.47 61.96
N LYS A 464 -39.86 22.10 61.55
CA LYS A 464 -40.33 20.70 61.56
C LYS A 464 -39.44 19.78 60.73
N LYS A 465 -38.89 20.29 59.63
CA LYS A 465 -37.93 19.58 58.77
C LYS A 465 -36.49 19.61 59.30
N LYS A 466 -36.24 20.18 60.49
CA LYS A 466 -34.92 20.31 61.10
C LYS A 466 -33.96 21.22 60.31
N GLU A 467 -34.49 22.10 59.47
CA GLU A 467 -33.73 23.03 58.63
C GLU A 467 -33.80 24.46 59.19
N MET A 468 -32.74 25.25 59.01
CA MET A 468 -32.73 26.68 59.33
C MET A 468 -33.66 27.44 58.36
N PRO A 469 -34.65 28.20 58.84
CA PRO A 469 -35.43 29.07 57.97
C PRO A 469 -34.54 30.17 57.38
N SER A 470 -34.53 30.33 56.06
CA SER A 470 -33.66 31.29 55.36
C SER A 470 -33.92 32.75 55.75
N ARG A 471 -35.14 33.07 56.21
CA ARG A 471 -35.52 34.41 56.68
C ARG A 471 -35.45 34.54 58.20
N ALA A 472 -34.75 33.65 58.90
CA ALA A 472 -34.59 33.75 60.35
C ALA A 472 -33.72 34.96 60.71
N ILE A 473 -34.11 35.72 61.75
CA ILE A 473 -33.33 36.87 62.25
C ILE A 473 -31.93 36.39 62.69
N VAL A 474 -31.88 35.21 63.31
CA VAL A 474 -30.66 34.59 63.85
C VAL A 474 -29.64 34.30 62.74
N ASN A 475 -30.13 33.99 61.53
CA ASN A 475 -29.27 33.82 60.35
C ASN A 475 -28.99 35.14 59.61
N LYS A 476 -29.19 36.29 60.26
CA LYS A 476 -29.03 37.65 59.69
C LYS A 476 -29.77 37.86 58.35
N LEU A 477 -30.88 37.15 58.15
CA LEU A 477 -31.63 37.13 56.90
C LEU A 477 -30.78 36.72 55.67
N GLU A 478 -29.74 35.92 55.89
CA GLU A 478 -28.82 35.47 54.84
C GLU A 478 -29.58 34.67 53.78
N VAL A 479 -29.53 35.19 52.56
CA VAL A 479 -30.07 34.55 51.37
C VAL A 479 -28.95 33.78 50.69
N SER A 480 -29.24 32.56 50.22
CA SER A 480 -28.27 31.78 49.44
C SER A 480 -27.75 32.58 48.24
N ASP A 481 -26.47 32.43 47.92
CA ASP A 481 -25.86 33.07 46.76
C ASP A 481 -26.67 32.81 45.48
N VAL A 482 -26.78 33.84 44.64
CA VAL A 482 -27.41 33.70 43.33
C VAL A 482 -26.63 32.64 42.52
N PRO A 483 -27.29 31.56 42.07
CA PRO A 483 -26.65 30.55 41.23
C PRO A 483 -25.92 31.17 40.04
N SER A 484 -24.74 30.63 39.71
CA SER A 484 -23.87 31.15 38.65
C SER A 484 -24.56 31.27 37.28
N GLU A 485 -25.53 30.39 37.05
CA GLU A 485 -26.39 30.29 35.88
C GLU A 485 -27.32 31.50 35.76
N LEU A 486 -27.79 32.04 36.89
CA LEU A 486 -28.71 33.17 36.95
C LEU A 486 -27.99 34.53 36.94
N LYS A 487 -26.69 34.57 37.25
CA LYS A 487 -25.88 35.81 37.19
C LYS A 487 -25.76 36.40 35.79
N LYS A 488 -25.95 35.59 34.74
CA LYS A 488 -25.80 35.99 33.33
C LYS A 488 -27.09 36.48 32.68
N LEU A 489 -28.22 36.41 33.37
CA LEU A 489 -29.51 36.79 32.81
C LEU A 489 -29.62 38.31 32.65
N ASN A 490 -30.21 38.75 31.55
CA ASN A 490 -30.58 40.15 31.36
C ASN A 490 -31.85 40.48 32.17
N ASP A 491 -32.14 41.76 32.40
CA ASP A 491 -33.24 42.20 33.26
C ASP A 491 -34.61 41.74 32.78
N LEU A 492 -34.82 41.63 31.47
CA LEU A 492 -36.04 41.04 30.90
C LEU A 492 -36.19 39.56 31.32
N GLU A 493 -35.11 38.79 31.21
CA GLU A 493 -35.13 37.37 31.51
C GLU A 493 -35.33 37.13 33.01
N LYS A 494 -34.68 37.96 33.85
CA LYS A 494 -34.91 37.98 35.30
C LYS A 494 -36.38 38.21 35.64
N HIS A 495 -37.05 39.13 34.95
CA HIS A 495 -38.48 39.38 35.13
C HIS A 495 -39.35 38.19 34.70
N LEU A 496 -39.02 37.53 33.58
CA LEU A 496 -39.77 36.38 33.09
C LEU A 496 -39.71 35.16 34.01
N ILE A 497 -38.60 35.00 34.74
CA ILE A 497 -38.43 33.89 35.71
C ILE A 497 -38.77 34.26 37.15
N ALA A 498 -39.09 35.54 37.42
CA ALA A 498 -39.42 35.99 38.76
C ALA A 498 -40.72 35.33 39.23
N LEU A 499 -40.66 34.60 40.35
CA LEU A 499 -41.81 33.92 40.95
C LEU A 499 -42.91 34.90 41.41
N ARG A 500 -42.53 36.16 41.63
CA ARG A 500 -43.40 37.28 41.95
C ARG A 500 -43.09 38.40 40.97
N LEU A 501 -43.99 38.62 40.02
CA LEU A 501 -43.92 39.80 39.17
C LEU A 501 -44.28 41.01 40.05
N PRO A 502 -43.38 41.98 40.25
CA PRO A 502 -43.81 43.26 40.78
C PRO A 502 -44.86 43.79 39.80
N PHE A 503 -46.09 44.04 40.26
CA PHE A 503 -47.13 44.68 39.47
C PHE A 503 -46.80 46.16 39.26
N MET A 504 -45.61 46.46 38.74
CA MET A 504 -45.32 47.75 38.15
C MET A 504 -45.95 47.74 36.77
N LYS A 505 -46.76 48.76 36.50
CA LYS A 505 -47.36 49.02 35.19
C LYS A 505 -46.22 48.95 34.16
N ILE A 506 -46.29 48.01 33.22
CA ILE A 506 -45.39 48.00 32.05
C ILE A 506 -45.79 49.22 31.22
N VAL A 507 -45.26 50.38 31.57
CA VAL A 507 -45.43 51.60 30.79
C VAL A 507 -44.35 51.57 29.72
N ASN A 508 -44.77 51.20 28.51
CA ASN A 508 -44.06 51.24 27.24
C ASN A 508 -42.83 50.32 27.10
N LEU A 509 -43.02 49.23 26.35
CA LEU A 509 -41.99 48.62 25.52
C LEU A 509 -42.25 48.99 24.06
#